data_AF-A0A1M5C267-F1
#
_entry.id   AF-A0A1M5C267-F1
#
_cell.length_a   1.000
_cell.length_b   1.000
_cell.length_c   1.000
_cell.angle_alpha   90.00
_cell.angle_beta   90.00
_cell.angle_gamma   90.00
#
_symmetry.space_group_name_H-M   'P 1'
#
loop_
_entity.id
_entity.type
_entity.pdbx_description
1 polymer ?
#
loop_
_entity_poly.entity_id
_entity_poly.type
_entity_poly.pdbx_seq_one_letter_code
_entity_poly.pdbx_strand_id
1 'polypeptide(L)' 'MLKLAHWFKEVEESVFKAFSVLRKTIMNHYNEILNYFERRSTNASAQSFNAKIKNFRIQLRGVRDKAFFLFRLSKLFA' A
#
# COMPACT_ATOMS: atom_id res chain seq x y z
N MET A 1 -17.46 -2.63 7.87
CA MET A 1 -17.48 -1.75 9.06
C MET A 1 -17.33 -2.51 10.37
N LEU A 2 -18.20 -3.48 10.70
CA LEU A 2 -18.18 -4.17 12.01
C LEU A 2 -16.82 -4.76 12.40
N LYS A 3 -16.11 -5.41 11.46
CA LYS A 3 -14.80 -6.04 11.74
C LYS A 3 -13.71 -5.04 12.17
N LEU A 4 -13.68 -3.83 11.59
CA LEU A 4 -12.68 -2.82 11.93
C LEU A 4 -12.96 -2.24 13.32
N ALA A 5 -14.23 -2.01 13.64
CA ALA A 5 -14.65 -1.53 14.96
C ALA A 5 -14.34 -2.56 16.06
N HIS A 6 -14.59 -3.86 15.82
CA HIS A 6 -14.21 -4.92 16.75
C HIS A 6 -12.69 -4.98 16.98
N TRP A 7 -11.89 -4.86 15.92
CA TRP A 7 -10.44 -4.81 16.05
C TRP A 7 -9.94 -3.62 16.88
N PHE A 8 -10.54 -2.43 16.71
CA PHE A 8 -10.18 -1.27 17.55
C PHE A 8 -10.47 -1.51 19.03
N LYS A 9 -11.58 -2.19 19.35
CA LYS A 9 -11.92 -2.57 20.73
C LYS A 9 -10.89 -3.52 21.32
N GLU A 10 -10.53 -4.57 20.60
CA GLU A 10 -9.49 -5.53 21.02
C GLU A 10 -8.13 -4.84 21.22
N VAL A 11 -7.78 -3.89 20.36
CA VAL A 11 -6.55 -3.11 20.46
C VAL A 11 -6.54 -2.21 21.69
N GLU A 12 -7.66 -1.55 22.01
CA GLU A 12 -7.78 -0.72 23.22
C GLU A 12 -7.72 -1.53 24.50
N GLU A 13 -8.26 -2.75 24.49
CA GLU A 13 -8.16 -3.70 25.61
C GLU A 13 -6.73 -4.27 25.74
N SER A 14 -5.99 -4.36 24.64
CA SER A 14 -4.60 -4.80 24.63
C SER A 14 -3.65 -3.67 25.05
N VAL A 15 -3.03 -3.77 26.23
CA VAL A 15 -2.18 -2.72 26.84
C VAL A 15 -0.83 -2.53 26.11
N PHE A 16 -0.72 -2.91 24.83
CA PHE A 16 0.52 -2.81 24.06
C PHE A 16 0.70 -1.41 23.45
N LYS A 17 1.77 -0.73 23.89
CA LYS A 17 2.16 0.59 23.37
C LYS A 17 2.36 0.62 21.85
N ALA A 18 2.82 -0.48 21.24
CA ALA A 18 2.99 -0.59 19.79
C ALA A 18 1.67 -0.42 19.02
N PHE A 19 0.55 -0.92 19.58
CA PHE A 19 -0.75 -0.76 18.94
C PHE A 19 -1.33 0.65 19.09
N SER A 20 -0.92 1.43 20.09
CA SER A 20 -1.30 2.85 20.18
C SER A 20 -0.80 3.66 18.98
N VAL A 21 0.45 3.40 18.54
CA VAL A 21 1.03 4.02 17.34
C VAL A 21 0.26 3.57 16.09
N LEU A 22 -0.01 2.27 15.96
CA LEU A 22 -0.77 1.73 14.85
C LEU A 22 -2.19 2.31 14.78
N ARG A 23 -2.87 2.41 15.94
CA ARG A 23 -4.20 3.01 16.08
C ARG A 23 -4.21 4.43 15.54
N LYS A 24 -3.22 5.24 15.92
CA LYS A 24 -3.08 6.63 15.46
C LYS A 24 -2.90 6.70 13.94
N THR A 25 -2.07 5.82 13.36
CA THR A 25 -1.88 5.75 11.91
C THR A 25 -3.17 5.36 11.18
N ILE A 26 -3.91 4.36 11.67
CA ILE A 26 -5.17 3.93 11.06
C ILE A 26 -6.21 5.06 11.13
N MET A 27 -6.28 5.79 12.26
CA MET A 27 -7.17 6.95 12.38
C MET A 27 -6.82 8.06 11.39
N ASN A 28 -5.53 8.36 11.20
CA ASN A 28 -5.08 9.36 10.23
C ASN A 28 -5.47 9.01 8.78
N HIS A 29 -5.53 7.71 8.45
CA HIS A 29 -5.88 7.21 7.12
C HIS A 29 -7.27 6.55 7.07
N TYR A 30 -8.15 6.87 8.03
CA TYR A 30 -9.40 6.14 8.25
C TYR A 30 -10.29 6.11 7.00
N ASN A 31 -10.43 7.25 6.31
CA ASN A 31 -11.26 7.35 5.11
C ASN A 31 -10.75 6.46 3.97
N GLU A 32 -9.43 6.37 3.77
CA GLU A 32 -8.83 5.51 2.75
C GLU A 32 -9.04 4.03 3.09
N ILE A 33 -8.88 3.67 4.36
CA ILE A 33 -9.09 2.31 4.85
C ILE A 33 -10.58 1.94 4.77
N LEU A 34 -11.49 2.86 5.08
CA LEU A 34 -12.93 2.66 4.96
C LEU A 34 -13.32 2.42 3.49
N ASN A 35 -12.77 3.21 2.57
CA ASN A 35 -12.99 3.06 1.13
C ASN A 35 -12.58 1.68 0.59
N TYR A 36 -11.58 1.03 1.19
CA TYR A 36 -11.25 -0.37 0.88
C TYR A 36 -12.40 -1.32 1.21
N PHE A 37 -13.06 -1.14 2.36
CA PHE A 37 -14.15 -2.03 2.77
C PHE A 37 -15.45 -1.78 2.01
N GLU A 38 -15.72 -0.53 1.61
CA GLU A 38 -16.94 -0.16 0.89
C GLU A 38 -16.83 -0.37 -0.62
N ARG A 39 -15.77 0.18 -1.23
CA ARG A 39 -15.62 0.25 -2.69
C ARG A 39 -14.59 -0.72 -3.24
N ARG A 40 -13.93 -1.50 -2.36
CA ARG A 40 -12.75 -2.32 -2.72
C ARG A 40 -11.67 -1.50 -3.42
N SER A 41 -11.63 -0.20 -3.16
CA SER A 41 -10.57 0.67 -3.69
C SER A 41 -9.29 0.37 -2.93
N THR A 42 -8.24 -0.01 -3.64
CA THR A 42 -6.98 -0.43 -3.03
C THR A 42 -5.80 0.17 -3.79
N ASN A 43 -4.72 0.45 -3.07
CA ASN A 43 -3.44 0.85 -3.68
C ASN A 43 -2.65 -0.35 -4.24
N ALA A 44 -3.22 -1.55 -4.29
CA ALA A 44 -2.50 -2.77 -4.65
C ALA A 44 -1.97 -2.73 -6.10
N SER A 45 -2.72 -2.14 -7.03
CA SER A 45 -2.28 -1.97 -8.41
C SER A 45 -1.02 -1.09 -8.49
N ALA A 46 -1.02 0.06 -7.80
CA ALA A 46 0.15 0.94 -7.78
C ALA A 46 1.34 0.31 -7.04
N GLN A 47 1.10 -0.43 -5.96
CA GLN A 47 2.13 -1.17 -5.24
C GLN A 47 2.76 -2.27 -6.11
N SER A 48 1.93 -3.03 -6.84
CA SER A 48 2.38 -4.04 -7.80
C SER A 48 3.21 -3.41 -8.93
N PHE A 49 2.77 -2.27 -9.46
CA PHE A 49 3.52 -1.52 -10.46
C PHE A 49 4.88 -1.05 -9.91
N ASN A 50 4.93 -0.48 -8.71
CA ASN A 50 6.17 -0.09 -8.04
C ASN A 50 7.13 -1.28 -7.82
N ALA A 51 6.59 -2.46 -7.51
CA ALA A 51 7.38 -3.69 -7.38
C ALA A 51 7.98 -4.13 -8.73
N LYS A 52 7.19 -4.10 -9.82
CA LYS A 52 7.67 -4.36 -11.19
C LYS A 52 8.81 -3.39 -11.58
N ILE A 53 8.65 -2.09 -11.29
CA ILE A 53 9.69 -1.07 -11.53
C ILE A 53 10.96 -1.40 -10.74
N LYS A 54 10.81 -1.73 -9.44
CA LYS A 54 11.94 -2.08 -8.59
C LYS A 54 12.70 -3.29 -9.14
N ASN A 55 11.99 -4.34 -9.55
CA ASN A 55 12.59 -5.54 -10.13
C ASN A 55 13.34 -5.22 -11.45
N PHE A 56 12.73 -4.43 -12.34
CA PHE A 56 13.37 -4.00 -13.59
C PHE A 56 14.71 -3.30 -13.34
N ARG A 57 14.74 -2.35 -12.38
CA ARG A 57 15.98 -1.63 -12.02
C ARG A 57 17.04 -2.56 -11.42
N ILE A 58 16.65 -3.55 -10.63
CA ILE A 58 17.57 -4.54 -10.05
C ILE A 58 18.21 -5.36 -11.17
N GLN A 59 17.40 -5.89 -12.10
CA GLN A 59 17.87 -6.72 -13.20
C GLN A 59 18.85 -5.99 -14.12
N LEU A 60 18.61 -4.70 -14.38
CA LEU A 60 19.44 -3.89 -15.28
C LEU A 60 20.51 -3.05 -14.56
N ARG A 61 20.66 -3.23 -13.24
CA ARG A 61 21.60 -2.50 -12.38
C ARG A 61 21.45 -0.98 -12.51
N GLY A 62 20.20 -0.51 -12.51
CA GLY A 62 19.83 0.90 -12.66
C GLY A 62 19.15 1.20 -13.99
N VAL A 63 19.12 2.49 -14.35
CA VAL A 63 18.53 2.99 -15.58
C VAL A 63 19.57 3.85 -16.29
N ARG A 64 20.13 3.34 -17.39
CA ARG A 64 21.10 4.05 -18.22
C ARG A 64 20.41 4.75 -19.40
N ASP A 65 19.48 4.06 -20.05
CA ASP A 65 18.67 4.59 -21.13
C ASP A 65 17.25 4.90 -20.63
N LYS A 66 16.93 6.20 -20.54
CA LYS A 66 15.62 6.68 -20.08
C LYS A 66 14.51 6.40 -21.10
N ALA A 67 14.80 6.48 -22.40
CA ALA A 67 13.81 6.24 -23.44
C ALA A 67 13.41 4.76 -23.46
N PHE A 68 14.38 3.85 -23.40
CA PHE A 68 14.11 2.42 -23.29
C PHE A 68 13.38 2.07 -21.99
N PHE A 69 13.73 2.69 -20.87
CA PHE A 69 13.03 2.50 -19.61
C PHE A 69 11.55 2.89 -19.69
N LEU A 70 11.24 4.08 -20.22
CA LEU A 70 9.86 4.54 -20.39
C LEU A 70 9.06 3.64 -21.35
N PHE A 71 9.70 3.18 -22.44
CA PHE A 71 9.10 2.20 -23.35
C PHE A 71 8.75 0.88 -22.62
N ARG A 72 9.63 0.38 -21.75
CA ARG A 72 9.36 -0.84 -20.97
C ARG A 72 8.29 -0.63 -19.90
N LEU A 73 8.25 0.55 -19.28
CA LEU A 73 7.22 0.89 -18.29
C LEU A 73 5.81 0.93 -18.90
N SER A 74 5.64 1.52 -20.08
CA SER A 74 4.33 1.56 -20.74
C SER A 74 3.80 0.17 -21.07
N LYS A 75 4.68 -0.80 -21.33
CA LYS A 75 4.31 -2.22 -21.51
C LYS A 75 4.01 -2.97 -20.22
N LEU A 76 4.51 -2.50 -19.07
CA LEU A 76 4.27 -3.12 -17.75
C LEU A 76 3.01 -2.60 -17.05
N PHE A 77 2.50 -1.43 -17.48
CA PHE A 77 1.29 -0.77 -16.99
C PHE A 77 0.01 -1.27 -17.69
N ALA A 78 0.12 -2.16 -18.68
CA ALA A 78 -1.01 -2.84 -19.32
C ALA A 78 -1.57 -3.99 -18.48
#